data_AF-A0A924CF67-F1
#
_entry.id   AF-A0A924CF67-F1
#
_cell.length_a   1.000
_cell.length_b   1.000
_cell.length_c   1.000
_cell.angle_alpha   90.00
_cell.angle_beta   90.00
_cell.angle_gamma   90.00
#
_symmetry.space_group_name_H-M   'P 1'
#
loop_
_entity.id
_entity.type
_entity.pdbx_description
1 polymer ?
#
loop_
_entity_poly.entity_id
_entity_poly.type
_entity_poly.pdbx_seq_one_letter_code
_entity_poly.pdbx_strand_id
1 'polypeptide(L)'
;MYKKLSIIMIFCVACIQLQAQDTASVIRDFNKVLSFSQQPFVHYNSFTKMQATPVLQAEDTLSTKGEFYKNGANYYYSNGQEEIFMQDTFMIQFNHTRRSIWISKSDASKMNALPLNNKEMQSFLRGKYTIQKTGVNASNDKIRFETKEDSDKNSSVTVNIQIEYERKTYIPRILEMNAAMKKPVDEEMLGQIQEETGDIKTAVVKEGTDMFIVRNQGVKISFENISFNKDKAVQMPVWKDRLTYDIMTKEFLAKGIYNDYEITKTF
;
A
#
# COMPACT_ATOMS: atom_id res chain seq x y z
N MET A 1 37.23 -64.71 -8.50
CA MET A 1 36.35 -64.57 -7.32
C MET A 1 36.04 -63.08 -7.15
N TYR A 2 34.96 -62.61 -7.79
CA TYR A 2 34.60 -61.19 -7.85
C TYR A 2 33.85 -60.77 -6.58
N LYS A 3 34.46 -59.91 -5.76
CA LYS A 3 33.75 -59.19 -4.69
C LYS A 3 33.05 -57.98 -5.31
N LYS A 4 31.73 -58.06 -5.45
CA LYS A 4 30.88 -56.92 -5.79
C LYS A 4 30.79 -55.98 -4.59
N LEU A 5 31.29 -54.74 -4.78
CA LEU A 5 30.95 -53.59 -3.95
C LEU A 5 29.46 -53.30 -4.14
N SER A 6 28.68 -53.41 -3.07
CA SER A 6 27.33 -52.86 -3.02
C SER A 6 27.44 -51.38 -2.64
N ILE A 7 27.10 -50.51 -3.59
CA ILE A 7 26.88 -49.08 -3.38
C ILE A 7 25.58 -48.94 -2.58
N ILE A 8 25.67 -48.50 -1.33
CA ILE A 8 24.51 -48.03 -0.58
C ILE A 8 24.45 -46.51 -0.79
N MET A 9 23.50 -46.07 -1.60
CA MET A 9 23.09 -44.67 -1.67
C MET A 9 22.44 -44.30 -0.33
N ILE A 10 23.13 -43.45 0.43
CA ILE A 10 22.53 -42.74 1.56
C ILE A 10 21.71 -41.60 0.96
N PHE A 11 20.39 -41.78 0.91
CA PHE A 11 19.45 -40.68 0.75
C PHE A 11 19.57 -39.79 1.98
N CYS A 12 20.33 -38.69 1.86
CA CYS A 12 20.18 -37.55 2.76
C CYS A 12 18.76 -36.99 2.54
N VAL A 13 17.83 -37.42 3.39
CA VAL A 13 16.63 -36.63 3.67
C VAL A 13 17.14 -35.33 4.28
N ALA A 14 17.31 -34.33 3.44
CA ALA A 14 17.50 -32.97 3.88
C ALA A 14 16.21 -32.59 4.64
N CYS A 15 16.25 -32.75 5.97
CA CYS A 15 15.47 -31.94 6.86
C CYS A 15 15.81 -30.49 6.50
N ILE A 16 14.94 -29.87 5.69
CA ILE A 16 14.87 -28.42 5.58
C ILE A 16 14.43 -27.97 6.98
N GLN A 17 15.39 -27.81 7.88
CA GLN A 17 15.22 -26.91 9.00
C GLN A 17 14.95 -25.55 8.36
N LEU A 18 13.67 -25.15 8.33
CA LEU A 18 13.31 -23.75 8.21
C LEU A 18 14.02 -23.03 9.36
N GLN A 19 15.24 -22.54 9.10
CA GLN A 19 15.89 -21.59 9.97
C GLN A 19 14.88 -20.47 10.17
N ALA A 20 14.42 -20.29 11.40
CA ALA A 20 13.63 -19.15 11.80
C ALA A 20 14.44 -17.91 11.43
N GLN A 21 14.14 -17.32 10.28
CA GLN A 21 14.82 -16.14 9.79
C GLN A 21 14.57 -15.05 10.83
N ASP A 22 15.64 -14.43 11.34
CA ASP A 22 15.52 -13.43 12.41
C ASP A 22 14.48 -12.37 12.01
N THR A 23 13.34 -12.39 12.70
CA THR A 23 12.23 -11.49 12.43
C THR A 23 12.66 -10.03 12.52
N ALA A 24 13.72 -9.71 13.28
CA ALA A 24 14.31 -8.37 13.31
C ALA A 24 14.89 -7.99 11.95
N SER A 25 15.63 -8.92 11.32
CA SER A 25 16.21 -8.73 10.01
C SER A 25 15.13 -8.57 8.93
N VAL A 26 14.03 -9.32 9.04
CA VAL A 26 12.91 -9.22 8.09
C VAL A 26 12.19 -7.87 8.22
N ILE A 27 11.95 -7.39 9.44
CA ILE A 27 11.39 -6.06 9.66
C ILE A 27 12.35 -4.97 9.16
N ARG A 28 13.66 -5.13 9.37
CA ARG A 28 14.66 -4.20 8.85
C ARG A 28 14.65 -4.14 7.32
N ASP A 29 14.54 -5.28 6.65
CA ASP A 29 14.41 -5.34 5.20
C ASP A 29 13.11 -4.66 4.73
N PHE A 30 11.98 -4.93 5.39
CA PHE A 30 10.71 -4.25 5.11
C PHE A 30 10.84 -2.73 5.20
N ASN A 31 11.51 -2.24 6.23
CA ASN A 31 11.74 -0.81 6.43
C ASN A 31 12.58 -0.19 5.32
N LYS A 32 13.65 -0.87 4.90
CA LYS A 32 14.47 -0.42 3.77
C LYS A 32 13.63 -0.30 2.51
N VAL A 33 12.78 -1.29 2.24
CA VAL A 33 11.91 -1.27 1.07
C VAL A 33 10.92 -0.11 1.14
N LEU A 34 10.25 0.11 2.27
CA LEU A 34 9.31 1.23 2.42
C LEU A 34 9.98 2.60 2.40
N SER A 35 11.25 2.68 2.80
CA SER A 35 12.02 3.94 2.77
C SER A 35 12.39 4.40 1.36
N PHE A 36 12.13 3.61 0.31
CA PHE A 36 12.46 4.02 -1.07
C PHE A 36 11.79 5.35 -1.46
N SER A 37 10.57 5.59 -0.96
CA SER A 37 9.82 6.84 -1.18
C SER A 37 10.46 8.03 -0.46
N GLN A 38 11.35 7.77 0.50
CA GLN A 38 12.10 8.79 1.20
C GLN A 38 13.38 9.20 0.47
N GLN A 39 13.85 8.43 -0.51
CA GLN A 39 15.07 8.75 -1.22
C GLN A 39 14.92 10.03 -2.06
N PRO A 40 15.92 10.92 -2.04
CA PRO A 40 15.86 12.14 -2.82
C PRO A 40 15.86 11.79 -4.31
N PHE A 41 15.05 12.49 -5.11
CA PHE A 41 14.98 12.34 -6.57
C PHE A 41 14.44 10.98 -7.06
N VAL A 42 13.53 10.37 -6.30
CA VAL A 42 12.82 9.16 -6.74
C VAL A 42 11.65 9.51 -7.66
N HIS A 43 11.56 8.78 -8.77
CA HIS A 43 10.47 8.84 -9.75
C HIS A 43 9.92 7.43 -9.96
N TYR A 44 8.60 7.25 -9.92
CA TYR A 44 7.98 5.96 -10.19
C TYR A 44 6.53 6.09 -10.66
N ASN A 45 6.10 5.09 -11.44
CA ASN A 45 4.70 4.90 -11.79
C ASN A 45 4.10 3.89 -10.81
N SER A 46 2.92 4.17 -10.31
CA SER A 46 2.15 3.26 -9.47
C SER A 46 0.86 2.86 -10.16
N PHE A 47 0.55 1.57 -10.17
CA PHE A 47 -0.74 1.06 -10.59
C PHE A 47 -1.44 0.42 -9.39
N THR A 48 -2.52 1.04 -8.94
CA THR A 48 -3.32 0.60 -7.80
C THR A 48 -4.57 -0.10 -8.30
N LYS A 49 -4.79 -1.32 -7.82
CA LYS A 49 -6.00 -2.10 -8.03
C LYS A 49 -6.63 -2.38 -6.67
N MET A 50 -7.87 -1.92 -6.47
CA MET A 50 -8.70 -2.25 -5.33
C MET A 50 -9.80 -3.22 -5.76
N GLN A 51 -10.04 -4.23 -4.95
CA GLN A 51 -11.09 -5.21 -5.17
C GLN A 51 -11.78 -5.48 -3.84
N ALA A 52 -13.12 -5.51 -3.82
CA ALA A 52 -13.86 -6.09 -2.72
C ALA A 52 -14.67 -7.29 -3.19
N THR A 53 -14.96 -8.20 -2.26
CA THR A 53 -15.87 -9.33 -2.49
C THR A 53 -16.64 -9.61 -1.21
N PRO A 54 -17.99 -9.56 -1.22
CA PRO A 54 -18.82 -9.15 -2.34
C PRO A 54 -18.65 -7.65 -2.66
N VAL A 55 -18.95 -7.26 -3.90
CA VAL A 55 -18.99 -5.84 -4.32
C VAL A 55 -20.34 -5.29 -3.89
N LEU A 56 -20.35 -4.34 -2.96
CA LEU A 56 -21.58 -3.71 -2.47
C LEU A 56 -21.83 -2.37 -3.18
N GLN A 57 -20.75 -1.68 -3.56
CA GLN A 57 -20.80 -0.38 -4.24
C GLN A 57 -19.82 -0.35 -5.41
N ALA A 58 -20.07 0.48 -6.42
CA ALA A 58 -19.20 0.57 -7.60
C ALA A 58 -17.77 1.01 -7.21
N GLU A 59 -17.65 1.81 -6.16
CA GLU A 59 -16.39 2.30 -5.60
C GLU A 59 -15.56 1.22 -4.88
N ASP A 60 -16.16 0.06 -4.56
CA ASP A 60 -15.46 -1.06 -3.93
C ASP A 60 -14.41 -1.71 -4.84
N THR A 61 -14.51 -1.47 -6.15
CA THR A 61 -13.56 -1.93 -7.15
C THR A 61 -13.03 -0.75 -7.95
N LEU A 62 -11.74 -0.43 -7.79
CA LEU A 62 -11.11 0.69 -8.49
C LEU A 62 -9.80 0.26 -9.13
N SER A 63 -9.51 0.76 -10.32
CA SER A 63 -8.18 0.64 -10.94
C SER A 63 -7.68 2.03 -11.30
N THR A 64 -6.57 2.45 -10.71
CA THR A 64 -5.99 3.79 -10.87
C THR A 64 -4.51 3.67 -11.21
N LYS A 65 -4.08 4.35 -12.25
CA LYS A 65 -2.67 4.51 -12.59
C LYS A 65 -2.25 5.93 -12.29
N GLY A 66 -1.18 6.10 -11.53
CA GLY A 66 -0.60 7.41 -11.25
C GLY A 66 0.91 7.41 -11.28
N GLU A 67 1.48 8.59 -11.26
CA GLU A 67 2.92 8.84 -11.32
C GLU A 67 3.32 9.70 -10.13
N PHE A 68 4.37 9.28 -9.42
CA PHE A 68 4.87 9.93 -8.23
C PHE A 68 6.31 10.43 -8.44
N TYR A 69 6.56 11.62 -7.92
CA TYR A 69 7.81 12.36 -8.08
C TYR A 69 8.22 12.97 -6.74
N LYS A 70 9.49 12.85 -6.37
CA LYS A 70 10.06 13.51 -5.18
C LYS A 70 11.30 14.31 -5.52
N ASN A 71 11.38 15.57 -5.06
CA ASN A 71 12.58 16.39 -5.14
C ASN A 71 12.79 17.15 -3.82
N GLY A 72 13.85 16.82 -3.08
CA GLY A 72 14.06 17.38 -1.75
C GLY A 72 12.89 17.06 -0.82
N ALA A 73 12.24 18.10 -0.29
CA ALA A 73 11.07 18.01 0.58
C ALA A 73 9.73 17.96 -0.19
N ASN A 74 9.75 18.17 -1.51
CA ASN A 74 8.53 18.28 -2.30
C ASN A 74 8.09 16.91 -2.85
N TYR A 75 6.79 16.67 -2.83
CA TYR A 75 6.15 15.49 -3.43
C TYR A 75 5.13 15.93 -4.47
N TYR A 76 5.07 15.19 -5.56
CA TYR A 76 4.08 15.40 -6.61
C TYR A 76 3.50 14.06 -7.07
N TYR A 77 2.20 14.05 -7.31
CA TYR A 77 1.44 12.92 -7.81
C TYR A 77 0.48 13.39 -8.90
N SER A 78 0.31 12.59 -9.95
CA SER A 78 -0.73 12.79 -10.96
C SER A 78 -1.25 11.46 -11.48
N ASN A 79 -2.55 11.34 -11.69
CA ASN A 79 -3.18 10.21 -12.39
C ASN A 79 -4.02 10.64 -13.61
N GLY A 80 -3.87 11.89 -14.05
CA GLY A 80 -4.66 12.50 -15.13
C GLY A 80 -6.07 12.96 -14.74
N GLN A 81 -6.67 12.45 -13.65
CA GLN A 81 -7.94 12.93 -13.10
C GLN A 81 -7.74 13.91 -11.94
N GLU A 82 -6.68 13.68 -11.17
CA GLU A 82 -6.24 14.50 -10.05
C GLU A 82 -4.73 14.69 -10.08
N GLU A 83 -4.31 15.85 -9.57
CA GLU A 83 -2.92 16.19 -9.29
C GLU A 83 -2.81 16.55 -7.81
N ILE A 84 -1.84 15.97 -7.09
CA ILE A 84 -1.54 16.31 -5.70
C ILE A 84 -0.11 16.81 -5.64
N PHE A 85 0.06 17.96 -4.98
CA PHE A 85 1.35 18.55 -4.72
C PHE A 85 1.51 18.79 -3.22
N MET A 86 2.70 18.48 -2.71
CA MET A 86 3.07 18.75 -1.34
C MET A 86 4.39 19.48 -1.30
N GLN A 87 4.36 20.67 -0.69
CA GLN A 87 5.55 21.48 -0.46
C GLN A 87 5.51 21.99 0.98
N ASP A 88 6.63 21.84 1.68
CA ASP A 88 6.79 22.28 3.06
C ASP A 88 5.65 21.77 3.95
N THR A 89 4.65 22.62 4.26
CA THR A 89 3.46 22.28 5.05
C THR A 89 2.15 22.43 4.28
N PHE A 90 2.15 22.46 2.96
CA PHE A 90 0.93 22.64 2.16
C PHE A 90 0.71 21.44 1.25
N MET A 91 -0.50 20.89 1.29
CA MET A 91 -1.01 19.90 0.36
C MET A 91 -2.05 20.58 -0.54
N ILE A 92 -1.83 20.48 -1.84
CA ILE A 92 -2.60 21.17 -2.87
C ILE A 92 -3.07 20.11 -3.85
N GLN A 93 -4.38 19.91 -3.91
CA GLN A 93 -5.02 18.91 -4.75
C GLN A 93 -5.85 19.62 -5.82
N PHE A 94 -5.59 19.30 -7.08
CA PHE A 94 -6.38 19.73 -8.22
C PHE A 94 -7.25 18.56 -8.64
N ASN A 95 -8.56 18.79 -8.73
CA ASN A 95 -9.51 17.83 -9.28
C ASN A 95 -9.93 18.32 -10.67
N HIS A 96 -9.43 17.66 -11.72
CA HIS A 96 -9.70 18.08 -13.10
C HIS A 96 -11.15 17.84 -13.52
N THR A 97 -11.81 16.84 -12.94
CA THR A 97 -13.21 16.52 -13.22
C THR A 97 -14.16 17.59 -12.67
N ARG A 98 -13.97 17.97 -11.40
CA ARG A 98 -14.79 18.98 -10.71
C ARG A 98 -14.33 20.40 -10.99
N ARG A 99 -13.21 20.57 -11.70
CA ARG A 99 -12.53 21.85 -11.89
C ARG A 99 -12.36 22.59 -10.57
N SER A 100 -11.84 21.91 -9.56
CA SER A 100 -11.68 22.48 -8.22
C SER A 100 -10.27 22.32 -7.68
N ILE A 101 -9.87 23.28 -6.85
CA ILE A 101 -8.59 23.28 -6.14
C ILE A 101 -8.86 23.22 -4.63
N TRP A 102 -8.20 22.28 -3.95
CA TRP A 102 -8.19 22.14 -2.50
C TRP A 102 -6.80 22.41 -1.97
N ILE A 103 -6.68 23.40 -1.09
CA ILE A 103 -5.43 23.75 -0.45
C ILE A 103 -5.60 23.47 1.04
N SER A 104 -4.63 22.78 1.64
CA SER A 104 -4.67 22.43 3.06
C SER A 104 -3.29 22.45 3.68
N LYS A 105 -3.21 22.81 4.97
CA LYS A 105 -1.96 22.71 5.72
C LYS A 105 -1.70 21.23 6.06
N SER A 106 -0.67 20.67 5.43
CA SER A 106 -0.08 19.38 5.76
C SER A 106 0.93 19.58 6.90
N ASP A 107 0.74 18.88 8.01
CA ASP A 107 1.79 18.80 9.03
C ASP A 107 2.86 17.81 8.54
N ALA A 108 3.81 18.29 7.73
CA ALA A 108 4.89 17.43 7.20
C ALA A 108 5.76 16.80 8.30
N SER A 109 5.77 17.39 9.51
CA SER A 109 6.39 16.78 10.70
C SER A 109 5.66 15.53 11.20
N LYS A 110 4.38 15.38 10.84
CA LYS A 110 3.54 14.19 11.10
C LYS A 110 3.47 13.22 9.93
N MET A 111 3.97 13.60 8.75
CA MET A 111 4.38 12.63 7.74
C MET A 111 5.70 11.97 8.15
N ASN A 112 5.71 11.43 9.37
CA ASN A 112 6.60 10.36 9.77
C ASN A 112 6.22 9.15 8.92
N ALA A 113 6.69 9.14 7.67
CA ALA A 113 6.89 7.90 6.95
C ALA A 113 7.77 7.05 7.87
N LEU A 114 7.09 6.09 8.47
CA LEU A 114 7.39 5.48 9.77
C LEU A 114 8.89 5.37 10.06
N PRO A 115 9.43 5.95 11.16
CA PRO A 115 10.77 5.64 11.61
C PRO A 115 10.76 4.25 12.26
N LEU A 116 10.73 3.20 11.43
CA LEU A 116 10.49 1.80 11.82
C LEU A 116 11.70 1.10 12.45
N ASN A 117 12.78 1.81 12.76
CA ASN A 117 13.88 1.27 13.57
C ASN A 117 13.61 1.34 15.09
N ASN A 118 12.43 1.82 15.51
CA ASN A 118 12.01 1.80 16.90
C ASN A 118 11.78 0.34 17.38
N LYS A 119 12.43 -0.04 18.48
CA LYS A 119 12.23 -1.34 19.16
C LYS A 119 10.76 -1.59 19.51
N GLU A 120 10.01 -0.55 19.87
CA GLU A 120 8.58 -0.64 20.18
C GLU A 120 7.76 -1.09 18.98
N MET A 121 8.04 -0.53 17.80
CA MET A 121 7.37 -0.90 16.55
C MET A 121 7.72 -2.35 16.15
N GLN A 122 8.97 -2.76 16.32
CA GLN A 122 9.38 -4.14 16.09
C GLN A 122 8.64 -5.10 17.05
N SER A 123 8.50 -4.71 18.31
CA SER A 123 7.75 -5.46 19.32
C SER A 123 6.26 -5.54 18.98
N PHE A 124 5.66 -4.42 18.57
CA PHE A 124 4.28 -4.33 18.13
C PHE A 124 4.01 -5.26 16.93
N LEU A 125 4.82 -5.15 15.87
CA LEU A 125 4.69 -5.98 14.68
C LEU A 125 4.84 -7.47 14.99
N ARG A 126 5.82 -7.85 15.83
CA ARG A 126 5.99 -9.24 16.28
C ARG A 126 4.84 -9.72 17.16
N GLY A 127 4.22 -8.84 17.94
CA GLY A 127 3.06 -9.15 18.77
C GLY A 127 1.83 -9.48 17.93
N LYS A 128 1.61 -8.72 16.86
CA LYS A 128 0.39 -8.78 16.04
C LYS A 128 0.48 -9.65 14.78
N TYR A 129 1.67 -9.87 14.24
CA TYR A 129 1.84 -10.55 12.96
C TYR A 129 2.80 -11.73 13.02
N THR A 130 2.47 -12.77 12.27
CA THR A 130 3.42 -13.76 11.78
C THR A 130 4.15 -13.13 10.59
N ILE A 131 5.48 -13.02 10.68
CA ILE A 131 6.29 -12.31 9.70
C ILE A 131 7.20 -13.32 9.01
N GLN A 132 7.11 -13.37 7.68
CA GLN A 132 7.82 -14.33 6.86
C GLN A 132 8.54 -13.61 5.71
N LYS A 133 9.67 -14.17 5.28
CA LYS A 133 10.34 -13.77 4.04
C LYS A 133 10.58 -15.00 3.18
N THR A 134 10.23 -14.90 1.91
CA THR A 134 10.32 -15.98 0.92
C THR A 134 11.02 -15.47 -0.33
N GLY A 135 11.96 -16.23 -0.88
CA GLY A 135 12.52 -15.94 -2.20
C GLY A 135 11.47 -16.20 -3.28
N VAL A 136 11.22 -15.22 -4.15
CA VAL A 136 10.27 -15.37 -5.27
C VAL A 136 10.98 -15.91 -6.50
N ASN A 137 12.17 -15.37 -6.79
CA ASN A 137 13.04 -15.79 -7.88
C ASN A 137 14.51 -15.47 -7.54
N ALA A 138 15.42 -15.56 -8.50
CA ALA A 138 16.84 -15.29 -8.30
C ALA A 138 17.14 -13.84 -7.85
N SER A 139 16.29 -12.89 -8.22
CA SER A 139 16.51 -11.45 -8.01
C SER A 139 15.57 -10.81 -6.98
N ASN A 140 14.43 -11.45 -6.68
CA ASN A 140 13.38 -10.87 -5.85
C ASN A 140 13.13 -11.68 -4.58
N ASP A 141 12.86 -10.96 -3.50
CA ASP A 141 12.33 -11.49 -2.26
C ASP A 141 10.93 -10.92 -2.00
N LYS A 142 10.15 -11.63 -1.19
CA LYS A 142 8.84 -11.18 -0.71
C LYS A 142 8.79 -11.27 0.80
N ILE A 143 8.36 -10.20 1.45
CA ILE A 143 8.05 -10.17 2.87
C ILE A 143 6.53 -10.21 3.04
N ARG A 144 6.06 -11.02 3.99
CA ARG A 144 4.65 -11.16 4.33
C ARG A 144 4.45 -10.95 5.83
N PHE A 145 3.43 -10.17 6.17
CA PHE A 145 2.89 -9.99 7.51
C PHE A 145 1.47 -10.54 7.49
N GLU A 146 1.21 -11.55 8.30
CA GLU A 146 -0.10 -12.17 8.45
C GLU A 146 -0.55 -11.98 9.89
N THR A 147 -1.76 -11.45 10.07
CA THR A 147 -2.31 -11.23 11.42
C THR A 147 -2.32 -12.55 12.17
N LYS A 148 -1.76 -12.57 13.38
CA LYS A 148 -1.93 -13.72 14.27
C LYS A 148 -3.40 -13.76 14.64
N GLU A 149 -4.07 -14.90 14.46
CA GLU A 149 -5.47 -15.04 14.85
C GLU A 149 -5.62 -14.65 16.33
N ASP A 150 -6.27 -13.52 16.61
CA ASP A 150 -6.74 -13.18 17.95
C ASP A 150 -7.90 -14.16 18.27
N SER A 151 -7.91 -14.72 19.47
CA SER A 151 -8.86 -15.77 19.90
C SER A 151 -10.32 -15.31 20.01
N ASP A 152 -10.63 -14.05 19.69
CA ASP A 152 -11.99 -13.49 19.69
C ASP A 152 -12.68 -13.72 18.34
N LYS A 153 -13.49 -14.78 18.32
CA LYS A 153 -14.09 -15.38 17.12
C LYS A 153 -15.17 -14.55 16.41
N ASN A 154 -15.70 -13.48 17.03
CA ASN A 154 -16.96 -12.89 16.57
C ASN A 154 -16.83 -11.61 15.72
N SER A 155 -15.61 -11.08 15.55
CA SER A 155 -15.31 -10.05 14.54
C SER A 155 -13.82 -10.06 14.17
N SER A 156 -13.32 -11.20 13.69
CA SER A 156 -11.92 -11.32 13.29
C SER A 156 -11.68 -10.55 11.99
N VAL A 157 -10.98 -9.42 12.07
CA VAL A 157 -10.36 -8.78 10.89
C VAL A 157 -8.99 -9.41 10.71
N THR A 158 -8.84 -10.21 9.66
CA THR A 158 -7.54 -10.78 9.27
C THR A 158 -6.91 -9.90 8.21
N VAL A 159 -5.75 -9.33 8.49
CA VAL A 159 -4.98 -8.54 7.52
C VAL A 159 -3.72 -9.30 7.11
N ASN A 160 -3.51 -9.41 5.80
CA ASN A 160 -2.29 -9.90 5.18
C ASN A 160 -1.65 -8.77 4.37
N ILE A 161 -0.43 -8.39 4.72
CA ILE A 161 0.37 -7.40 3.98
C ILE A 161 1.54 -8.14 3.36
N GLN A 162 1.78 -7.98 2.07
CA GLN A 162 2.95 -8.53 1.41
C GLN A 162 3.61 -7.52 0.48
N ILE A 163 4.94 -7.51 0.49
CA ILE A 163 5.74 -6.66 -0.39
C ILE A 163 6.80 -7.49 -1.11
N GLU A 164 6.76 -7.47 -2.43
CA GLU A 164 7.80 -8.01 -3.30
C GLU A 164 8.79 -6.90 -3.66
N TYR A 165 10.08 -7.19 -3.59
CA TYR A 165 11.14 -6.23 -3.84
C TYR A 165 12.39 -6.88 -4.43
N GLU A 166 13.23 -6.08 -5.08
CA GLU A 166 14.52 -6.52 -5.62
C GLU A 166 15.56 -6.68 -4.49
N ARG A 167 16.14 -7.87 -4.34
CA ARG A 167 16.96 -8.26 -3.18
C ARG A 167 18.17 -7.37 -2.95
N LYS A 168 18.82 -6.89 -4.04
CA LYS A 168 20.07 -6.12 -3.96
C LYS A 168 19.82 -4.64 -3.64
N THR A 169 18.76 -4.07 -4.19
CA THR A 169 18.50 -2.62 -4.19
C THR A 169 17.42 -2.23 -3.20
N TYR A 170 16.65 -3.20 -2.68
CA TYR A 170 15.48 -2.97 -1.84
C TYR A 170 14.38 -2.15 -2.52
N ILE A 171 14.34 -2.14 -3.85
CA ILE A 171 13.33 -1.41 -4.61
C ILE A 171 12.03 -2.22 -4.62
N PRO A 172 10.88 -1.66 -4.18
CA PRO A 172 9.61 -2.37 -4.21
C PRO A 172 9.13 -2.57 -5.65
N ARG A 173 8.44 -3.69 -5.87
CA ARG A 173 7.77 -3.99 -7.13
C ARG A 173 6.27 -4.07 -6.96
N ILE A 174 5.83 -4.76 -5.91
CA ILE A 174 4.42 -4.98 -5.64
C ILE A 174 4.21 -4.90 -4.13
N LEU A 175 3.26 -4.06 -3.71
CA LEU A 175 2.69 -4.07 -2.37
C LEU A 175 1.24 -4.57 -2.46
N GLU A 176 0.89 -5.60 -1.71
CA GLU A 176 -0.46 -6.12 -1.62
C GLU A 176 -0.92 -6.14 -0.17
N MET A 177 -2.15 -5.71 0.06
CA MET A 177 -2.83 -5.74 1.34
C MET A 177 -4.18 -6.40 1.14
N ASN A 178 -4.43 -7.50 1.83
CA ASN A 178 -5.72 -8.19 1.82
C ASN A 178 -6.28 -8.19 3.24
N ALA A 179 -7.48 -7.66 3.41
CA ALA A 179 -8.24 -7.72 4.64
C ALA A 179 -9.46 -8.61 4.44
N ALA A 180 -9.66 -9.57 5.33
CA ALA A 180 -10.87 -10.36 5.43
C ALA A 180 -11.57 -9.98 6.74
N MET A 181 -12.81 -9.56 6.65
CA MET A 181 -13.59 -9.11 7.80
C MET A 181 -14.85 -9.98 7.88
N LYS A 182 -15.00 -10.66 9.02
CA LYS A 182 -16.24 -11.36 9.35
C LYS A 182 -17.15 -10.42 10.13
N LYS A 183 -18.35 -10.18 9.63
CA LYS A 183 -19.38 -9.38 10.32
C LYS A 183 -20.62 -10.24 10.56
N PRO A 184 -21.14 -10.33 11.79
CA PRO A 184 -22.40 -11.03 12.04
C PRO A 184 -23.55 -10.34 11.30
N VAL A 185 -24.46 -11.13 10.76
CA VAL A 185 -25.64 -10.67 10.01
C VAL A 185 -26.87 -11.47 10.44
N ASP A 186 -28.01 -10.80 10.50
CA ASP A 186 -29.32 -11.42 10.69
C ASP A 186 -30.03 -11.65 9.34
N GLU A 187 -31.16 -12.35 9.38
CA GLU A 187 -31.95 -12.67 8.18
C GLU A 187 -32.50 -11.43 7.48
N GLU A 188 -32.78 -10.36 8.22
CA GLU A 188 -33.29 -9.09 7.67
C GLU A 188 -32.19 -8.36 6.88
N MET A 189 -30.98 -8.25 7.42
CA MET A 189 -29.82 -7.70 6.72
C MET A 189 -29.44 -8.53 5.49
N LEU A 190 -29.55 -9.86 5.57
CA LEU A 190 -29.31 -10.72 4.40
C LEU A 190 -30.32 -10.47 3.28
N GLY A 191 -31.60 -10.27 3.62
CA GLY A 191 -32.64 -9.91 2.66
C GLY A 191 -32.33 -8.60 1.93
N GLN A 192 -31.95 -7.55 2.68
CA GLN A 192 -31.61 -6.23 2.11
C GLN A 192 -30.41 -6.29 1.17
N ILE A 193 -29.31 -6.93 1.60
CA ILE A 193 -28.13 -7.04 0.75
C ILE A 193 -28.48 -7.84 -0.52
N GLN A 194 -29.35 -8.85 -0.41
CA GLN A 194 -29.67 -9.75 -1.54
C GLN A 194 -30.50 -9.04 -2.60
N GLU A 195 -31.40 -8.16 -2.18
CA GLU A 195 -32.13 -7.26 -3.08
C GLU A 195 -31.19 -6.26 -3.77
N GLU A 196 -30.17 -5.76 -3.09
CA GLU A 196 -29.24 -4.75 -3.64
C GLU A 196 -28.16 -5.34 -4.57
N THR A 197 -27.68 -6.55 -4.29
CA THR A 197 -26.46 -7.10 -4.95
C THR A 197 -26.67 -8.39 -5.72
N GLY A 198 -27.85 -9.02 -5.61
CA GLY A 198 -28.26 -10.18 -6.41
C GLY A 198 -27.58 -11.53 -6.08
N ASP A 199 -26.31 -11.56 -5.67
CA ASP A 199 -25.59 -12.80 -5.37
C ASP A 199 -24.63 -12.68 -4.16
N ILE A 200 -25.08 -13.14 -2.99
CA ILE A 200 -24.32 -13.12 -1.71
C ILE A 200 -24.11 -14.54 -1.19
N LYS A 201 -24.68 -15.56 -1.83
CA LYS A 201 -24.67 -16.94 -1.29
C LYS A 201 -23.25 -17.49 -1.11
N THR A 202 -22.28 -16.94 -1.82
CA THR A 202 -20.84 -17.28 -1.69
C THR A 202 -20.10 -16.48 -0.61
N ALA A 203 -20.69 -15.40 -0.09
CA ALA A 203 -20.09 -14.50 0.91
C ALA A 203 -20.62 -14.71 2.33
N VAL A 204 -21.71 -15.46 2.51
CA VAL A 204 -22.24 -15.80 3.83
C VAL A 204 -21.62 -17.11 4.32
N VAL A 205 -20.98 -17.06 5.49
CA VAL A 205 -20.45 -18.23 6.19
C VAL A 205 -21.29 -18.45 7.44
N LYS A 206 -21.76 -19.68 7.63
CA LYS A 206 -22.46 -20.09 8.86
C LYS A 206 -21.48 -20.80 9.78
N GLU A 207 -21.31 -20.27 10.99
CA GLU A 207 -20.49 -20.89 12.03
C GLU A 207 -21.39 -21.17 13.25
N GLY A 208 -21.81 -22.43 13.42
CA GLY A 208 -22.79 -22.80 14.43
C GLY A 208 -24.19 -22.26 14.12
N THR A 209 -24.79 -21.52 15.05
CA THR A 209 -26.08 -20.84 14.87
C THR A 209 -25.97 -19.50 14.18
N ASP A 210 -24.76 -18.91 14.17
CA ASP A 210 -24.56 -17.53 13.77
C ASP A 210 -24.18 -17.47 12.29
N MET A 211 -24.69 -16.45 11.61
CA MET A 211 -24.40 -16.17 10.21
C MET A 211 -23.48 -14.95 10.11
N PHE A 212 -22.47 -15.06 9.27
CA PHE A 212 -21.49 -14.02 9.04
C PHE A 212 -21.42 -13.69 7.57
N ILE A 213 -21.38 -12.41 7.23
CA ILE A 213 -20.90 -11.99 5.93
C ILE A 213 -19.38 -11.82 6.00
N VAL A 214 -18.67 -12.45 5.07
CA VAL A 214 -17.22 -12.31 4.92
C VAL A 214 -16.95 -11.31 3.81
N ARG A 215 -16.49 -10.12 4.21
CA ARG A 215 -16.04 -9.11 3.26
C ARG A 215 -14.54 -9.22 3.09
N ASN A 216 -14.12 -9.55 1.89
CA ASN A 216 -12.73 -9.51 1.48
C ASN A 216 -12.46 -8.19 0.77
N GLN A 217 -11.37 -7.52 1.12
CA GLN A 217 -10.87 -6.33 0.47
C GLN A 217 -9.40 -6.54 0.13
N GLY A 218 -9.04 -6.35 -1.12
CA GLY A 218 -7.68 -6.45 -1.62
C GLY A 218 -7.25 -5.13 -2.24
N VAL A 219 -6.08 -4.64 -1.86
CA VAL A 219 -5.39 -3.53 -2.49
C VAL A 219 -4.06 -4.04 -3.01
N LYS A 220 -3.80 -3.86 -4.30
CA LYS A 220 -2.53 -4.16 -4.95
C LYS A 220 -1.96 -2.89 -5.56
N ILE A 221 -0.73 -2.54 -5.21
CA ILE A 221 0.02 -1.43 -5.78
C ILE A 221 1.25 -2.02 -6.48
N SER A 222 1.30 -1.90 -7.80
CA SER A 222 2.49 -2.22 -8.58
C SER A 222 3.30 -0.95 -8.81
N PHE A 223 4.60 -1.04 -8.63
CA PHE A 223 5.54 0.05 -8.89
C PHE A 223 6.36 -0.25 -10.15
N GLU A 224 6.41 0.71 -11.06
CA GLU A 224 7.07 0.61 -12.36
C GLU A 224 7.96 1.84 -12.61
N ASN A 225 8.92 1.72 -13.53
CA ASN A 225 9.77 2.83 -13.97
C ASN A 225 10.49 3.58 -12.83
N ILE A 226 10.82 2.86 -11.74
CA ILE A 226 11.49 3.44 -10.58
C ILE A 226 12.89 3.90 -10.99
N SER A 227 13.18 5.18 -10.80
CA SER A 227 14.50 5.75 -11.10
C SER A 227 14.92 6.79 -10.07
N PHE A 228 16.21 6.82 -9.75
CA PHE A 228 16.85 7.74 -8.79
C PHE A 228 17.72 8.73 -9.55
N ASN A 229 17.11 9.54 -10.41
CA ASN A 229 17.84 10.38 -11.35
C ASN A 229 17.61 11.87 -11.02
N LYS A 230 18.68 12.55 -10.58
CA LYS A 230 18.71 13.99 -10.35
C LYS A 230 18.43 14.80 -11.63
N ASP A 231 18.87 14.30 -12.78
CA ASP A 231 18.65 14.94 -14.07
C ASP A 231 17.20 14.75 -14.55
N LYS A 232 16.51 13.68 -14.12
CA LYS A 232 15.04 13.59 -14.27
C LYS A 232 14.29 14.54 -13.34
N ALA A 233 14.93 15.05 -12.28
CA ALA A 233 14.34 16.07 -11.42
C ALA A 233 14.29 17.46 -12.08
N VAL A 234 14.91 17.63 -13.26
CA VAL A 234 15.07 18.90 -13.98
C VAL A 234 13.76 19.44 -14.57
N GLN A 235 12.64 18.71 -14.49
CA GLN A 235 11.33 19.22 -14.91
C GLN A 235 10.21 18.89 -13.92
N MET A 236 10.47 19.00 -12.60
CA MET A 236 9.31 19.28 -11.74
C MET A 236 8.61 20.53 -12.28
N PRO A 237 7.30 20.50 -12.51
CA PRO A 237 6.61 21.68 -12.98
C PRO A 237 6.86 22.83 -12.01
N VAL A 238 7.34 23.96 -12.54
CA VAL A 238 7.65 25.13 -11.72
C VAL A 238 6.34 25.66 -11.15
N TRP A 239 6.13 25.46 -9.85
CA TRP A 239 4.86 25.79 -9.20
C TRP A 239 4.61 27.30 -9.09
N LYS A 240 5.68 28.12 -9.16
CA LYS A 240 5.57 29.59 -9.26
C LYS A 240 4.66 30.04 -10.41
N ASP A 241 4.51 29.21 -11.45
CA ASP A 241 3.63 29.50 -12.59
C ASP A 241 2.20 28.96 -12.41
N ARG A 242 1.95 28.09 -11.42
CA ARG A 242 0.66 27.38 -11.26
C ARG A 242 -0.21 28.01 -10.18
N LEU A 243 0.34 28.33 -9.02
CA LEU A 243 -0.34 29.00 -7.90
C LEU A 243 0.74 29.75 -7.08
N THR A 244 0.42 30.93 -6.55
CA THR A 244 1.31 31.73 -5.70
C THR A 244 0.55 32.15 -4.46
N TYR A 245 1.12 31.95 -3.28
CA TYR A 245 0.54 32.46 -2.04
C TYR A 245 0.98 33.91 -1.83
N ASP A 246 0.02 34.83 -1.82
CA ASP A 246 0.25 36.22 -1.43
C ASP A 246 0.21 36.32 0.10
N ILE A 247 1.36 36.63 0.70
CA ILE A 247 1.50 36.74 2.17
C ILE A 247 0.71 37.93 2.72
N MET A 248 0.52 38.99 1.93
CA MET A 248 -0.15 40.23 2.34
C MET A 248 -1.67 40.06 2.35
N THR A 249 -2.23 39.44 1.31
CA THR A 249 -3.68 39.19 1.23
C THR A 249 -4.10 37.86 1.87
N LYS A 250 -3.12 36.98 2.15
CA LYS A 250 -3.34 35.58 2.55
C LYS A 250 -4.15 34.77 1.52
N GLU A 251 -4.08 35.17 0.25
CA GLU A 251 -4.81 34.53 -0.84
C GLU A 251 -3.87 33.74 -1.75
N PHE A 252 -4.39 32.71 -2.39
CA PHE A 252 -3.69 31.98 -3.43
C PHE A 252 -4.08 32.54 -4.80
N LEU A 253 -3.09 32.99 -5.56
CA LEU A 253 -3.23 33.53 -6.91
C LEU A 253 -2.82 32.46 -7.93
N ALA A 254 -3.74 32.01 -8.78
CA ALA A 254 -3.44 31.11 -9.89
C ALA A 254 -3.05 31.94 -11.13
N LYS A 255 -1.80 31.80 -11.61
CA LYS A 255 -1.32 32.54 -12.79
C LYS A 255 -1.20 31.68 -14.05
N GLY A 256 -1.44 30.37 -13.94
CA GLY A 256 -1.34 29.39 -15.02
C GLY A 256 -2.71 28.91 -15.53
N ILE A 257 -2.69 27.89 -16.41
CA ILE A 257 -3.78 27.27 -17.21
C ILE A 257 -5.06 26.84 -16.43
N TYR A 258 -5.14 27.11 -15.13
CA TYR A 258 -6.21 26.69 -14.22
C TYR A 258 -7.25 27.78 -13.93
N ASN A 259 -7.37 28.80 -14.79
CA ASN A 259 -8.35 29.89 -14.63
C ASN A 259 -9.82 29.41 -14.61
N ASP A 260 -10.10 28.21 -15.15
CA ASP A 260 -11.43 27.60 -15.16
C ASP A 260 -11.75 26.81 -13.88
N TYR A 261 -10.88 26.87 -12.86
CA TYR A 261 -11.02 26.09 -11.64
C TYR A 261 -11.48 26.97 -10.47
N GLU A 262 -12.40 26.45 -9.66
CA GLU A 262 -12.86 27.09 -8.43
C GLU A 262 -11.99 26.67 -7.24
N ILE A 263 -11.47 27.65 -6.49
CA ILE A 263 -10.83 27.39 -5.20
C ILE A 263 -11.93 27.17 -4.17
N THR A 264 -12.13 25.91 -3.77
CA THR A 264 -13.25 25.52 -2.90
C THR A 264 -12.86 25.40 -1.44
N LYS A 265 -11.55 25.40 -1.12
CA LYS A 265 -11.06 25.33 0.27
C LYS A 265 -9.67 25.94 0.43
N THR A 266 -9.56 26.90 1.34
CA THR A 266 -8.30 27.49 1.83
C THR A 266 -8.29 27.44 3.37
N PHE A 267 -7.12 27.22 3.96
CA PHE A 267 -6.92 27.22 5.42
C PHE A 267 -5.80 28.20 5.78
#